data_AF-A0A7J5H5U8-F1
#
_entry.id   AF-A0A7J5H5U8-F1
#
_cell.length_a   1.000
_cell.length_b   1.000
_cell.length_c   1.000
_cell.angle_alpha   90.00
_cell.angle_beta   90.00
_cell.angle_gamma   90.00
#
_symmetry.space_group_name_H-M   'P 1'
#
loop_
_entity.id
_entity.type
_entity.pdbx_description
1 polymer ?
#
loop_
_entity_poly.entity_id
_entity_poly.type
_entity_poly.pdbx_seq_one_letter_code
_entity_poly.pdbx_strand_id
1 'polypeptide(L)'
;MSDKTVYSRRNLAIDMLRALTMFIMIFVNDFWKVHDVPHWLEHAVYGEDFMGLADIVFPCFLFAVGMSIPYAIERRYAKGFSAESTLGHILSRTFALLVMGAFITNSEFRLSPEAPYPIGVYWFLMAIGFIGVWNQYPKPASGTQKNLFRAFKIIGVLVLLYLAFTFRNPQGGVFGAYWGILGSIGWTYLVCAVIYIFSRDRLQYLLPAWGAFILICLLGTPLREGFGGEAILAFPERNFYQGMLSILHIGNGALPAFTMGGVILSILSARYAGKGDGWKLRNGLTVAVLLLLVGIGTHHFWIVAKMGG
;
A
#
# COMPACT_ATOMS: atom_id res chain seq x y z
N MET A 1 24.30 3.19 -18.51
CA MET A 1 23.44 1.99 -18.48
C MET A 1 23.47 1.43 -17.07
N SER A 2 22.35 1.41 -16.36
CA SER A 2 22.27 0.71 -15.06
C SER A 2 22.65 -0.75 -15.29
N ASP A 3 23.55 -1.29 -14.47
CA ASP A 3 23.91 -2.70 -14.54
C ASP A 3 22.66 -3.53 -14.22
N LYS A 4 22.07 -4.15 -15.26
CA LYS A 4 20.81 -4.91 -15.17
C LYS A 4 20.96 -6.11 -14.22
N THR A 5 22.19 -6.49 -13.85
CA THR A 5 22.46 -7.56 -12.90
C THR A 5 22.09 -7.21 -11.46
N VAL A 6 21.97 -5.93 -11.09
CA VAL A 6 21.62 -5.53 -9.73
C VAL A 6 20.17 -5.92 -9.39
N TYR A 7 19.26 -5.81 -10.35
CA TYR A 7 17.85 -6.16 -10.15
C TYR A 7 17.55 -7.67 -10.23
N SER A 8 18.51 -8.48 -10.70
CA SER A 8 18.29 -9.93 -10.83
C SER A 8 18.50 -10.69 -9.51
N ARG A 9 19.20 -10.08 -8.55
CA ARG A 9 19.45 -10.66 -7.21
C ARG A 9 18.39 -10.22 -6.21
N ARG A 10 18.09 -11.12 -5.27
CA ARG A 10 17.22 -10.84 -4.12
C ARG A 10 17.90 -9.81 -3.22
N ASN A 11 17.22 -8.72 -2.89
CA ASN A 11 17.71 -7.73 -1.96
C ASN A 11 17.25 -8.06 -0.53
N LEU A 12 18.18 -8.59 0.29
CA LEU A 12 17.90 -9.01 1.66
C LEU A 12 17.46 -7.84 2.55
N ALA A 13 18.00 -6.64 2.34
CA ALA A 13 17.67 -5.48 3.17
C ALA A 13 16.20 -5.06 3.01
N ILE A 14 15.67 -5.12 1.78
CA ILE A 14 14.24 -4.85 1.51
C ILE A 14 13.36 -5.89 2.22
N ASP A 15 13.76 -7.16 2.19
CA ASP A 15 13.02 -8.23 2.85
C ASP A 15 13.04 -8.10 4.38
N MET A 16 14.20 -7.75 4.96
CA MET A 16 14.33 -7.51 6.39
C MET A 16 13.50 -6.30 6.83
N LEU A 17 13.55 -5.18 6.10
CA LEU A 17 12.74 -4.01 6.41
C LEU A 17 11.25 -4.36 6.37
N ARG A 18 10.79 -5.06 5.32
CA ARG A 18 9.40 -5.48 5.21
C ARG A 18 9.01 -6.41 6.37
N ALA A 19 9.82 -7.41 6.69
CA ALA A 19 9.55 -8.32 7.80
C ALA A 19 9.48 -7.58 9.15
N LEU A 20 10.40 -6.64 9.39
CA LEU A 20 10.41 -5.81 10.59
C LEU A 20 9.16 -4.94 10.68
N THR A 21 8.78 -4.25 9.60
CA THR A 21 7.55 -3.42 9.59
C THR A 21 6.29 -4.25 9.82
N MET A 22 6.18 -5.44 9.20
CA MET A 22 5.04 -6.34 9.43
C MET A 22 5.02 -6.88 10.85
N PHE A 23 6.19 -7.20 11.43
CA PHE A 23 6.31 -7.62 12.82
C PHE A 23 5.81 -6.54 13.77
N ILE A 24 6.30 -5.29 13.65
CA ILE A 24 5.86 -4.18 14.49
C ILE A 24 4.36 -3.90 14.29
N MET A 25 3.86 -4.01 13.05
CA MET A 25 2.45 -3.79 12.71
C MET A 25 1.51 -4.70 13.51
N ILE A 26 1.91 -5.93 13.83
CA ILE A 26 1.11 -6.85 14.66
C ILE A 26 0.92 -6.28 16.07
N PHE A 27 1.98 -5.72 16.68
CA PHE A 27 1.89 -5.18 18.04
C PHE A 27 1.09 -3.88 18.09
N VAL A 28 1.43 -2.91 17.23
CA VAL A 28 0.79 -1.59 17.27
C VAL A 28 -0.71 -1.66 16.96
N ASN A 29 -1.14 -2.63 16.15
CA ASN A 29 -2.56 -2.84 15.84
C ASN A 29 -3.38 -3.40 17.01
N ASP A 30 -2.75 -3.91 18.06
CA ASP A 30 -3.41 -4.46 19.25
C ASP A 30 -3.25 -3.58 20.50
N PHE A 31 -2.45 -2.51 20.44
CA PHE A 31 -2.23 -1.62 21.60
C PHE A 31 -3.51 -0.97 22.12
N TRP A 32 -4.49 -0.66 21.25
CA TRP A 32 -5.78 -0.12 21.66
C TRP A 32 -6.63 -1.05 22.55
N LYS A 33 -6.26 -2.35 22.67
CA LYS A 33 -6.94 -3.33 23.56
C LYS A 33 -6.28 -3.44 24.93
N VAL A 34 -5.13 -2.81 25.12
CA VAL A 34 -4.29 -2.90 26.33
C VAL A 34 -4.32 -1.55 27.05
N HIS A 35 -4.34 -1.56 28.37
CA HIS A 35 -4.29 -0.34 29.17
C HIS A 35 -2.84 0.06 29.47
N ASP A 36 -2.61 1.33 29.79
CA ASP A 36 -1.31 1.89 30.22
C ASP A 36 -0.16 1.74 29.20
N VAL A 37 -0.48 1.78 27.90
CA VAL A 37 0.53 1.81 26.85
C VAL A 37 1.12 3.23 26.75
N PRO A 38 2.46 3.38 26.67
CA PRO A 38 3.09 4.68 26.46
C PRO A 38 2.58 5.37 25.17
N HIS A 39 2.15 6.64 25.26
CA HIS A 39 1.57 7.39 24.13
C HIS A 39 2.44 7.38 22.85
N TRP A 40 3.77 7.45 22.98
CA TRP A 40 4.69 7.35 21.82
C TRP A 40 4.60 6.04 21.01
N LEU A 41 4.00 4.99 21.58
CA LEU A 41 3.73 3.73 20.87
C LEU A 41 2.36 3.70 20.18
N GLU A 42 1.44 4.57 20.58
CA GLU A 42 0.05 4.59 20.12
C GLU A 42 -0.13 5.44 18.84
N HIS A 43 -1.37 5.54 18.37
CA HIS A 43 -1.73 6.45 17.28
C HIS A 43 -1.97 7.86 17.83
N ALA A 44 -1.60 8.87 17.05
CA ALA A 44 -2.04 10.24 17.29
C ALA A 44 -3.58 10.31 17.33
N VAL A 45 -4.09 11.07 18.29
CA VAL A 45 -5.52 11.38 18.39
C VAL A 45 -5.91 12.32 17.24
N TYR A 46 -7.18 12.33 16.85
CA TYR A 46 -7.67 13.21 15.79
C TYR A 46 -7.36 14.69 16.10
N GLY A 47 -6.67 15.36 15.16
CA GLY A 47 -6.27 16.77 15.30
C GLY A 47 -5.08 17.02 16.22
N GLU A 48 -4.47 15.96 16.77
CA GLU A 48 -3.24 16.06 17.57
C GLU A 48 -2.03 16.25 16.66
N ASP A 49 -1.18 17.24 16.94
CA ASP A 49 0.11 17.45 16.27
C ASP A 49 1.15 16.47 16.83
N PHE A 50 0.99 15.19 16.47
CA PHE A 50 1.77 14.07 16.98
C PHE A 50 1.94 12.95 15.95
N MET A 51 3.02 12.18 16.11
CA MET A 51 3.25 10.95 15.36
C MET A 51 3.83 9.91 16.30
N GLY A 52 3.02 8.91 16.64
CA GLY A 52 3.51 7.76 17.40
C GLY A 52 4.15 6.70 16.50
N LEU A 53 4.72 5.66 17.11
CA LEU A 53 5.31 4.53 16.39
C LEU A 53 4.28 3.88 15.46
N ALA A 54 3.03 3.76 15.92
CA ALA A 54 1.94 3.17 15.15
C ALA A 54 1.64 3.94 13.83
N ASP A 55 1.94 5.25 13.81
CA ASP A 55 1.74 6.10 12.63
C ASP A 55 2.89 6.02 11.62
N ILE A 56 4.08 5.62 12.07
CA ILE A 56 5.28 5.48 11.23
C ILE A 56 5.30 4.14 10.47
N VAL A 57 4.81 3.07 11.11
CA VAL A 57 4.95 1.69 10.60
C VAL A 57 4.31 1.51 9.22
N PHE A 58 3.11 2.06 9.01
CA PHE A 58 2.40 1.92 7.74
C PHE A 58 3.08 2.66 6.57
N PRO A 59 3.48 3.94 6.69
CA PRO A 59 4.35 4.61 5.73
C PRO A 59 5.64 3.86 5.42
N CYS A 60 6.33 3.32 6.44
CA CYS A 60 7.53 2.51 6.23
C CYS A 60 7.24 1.24 5.42
N PHE A 61 6.11 0.58 5.67
CA PHE A 61 5.68 -0.57 4.88
C PHE A 61 5.40 -0.19 3.40
N LEU A 62 4.70 0.93 3.16
CA LEU A 62 4.46 1.44 1.80
C LEU A 62 5.74 1.79 1.06
N PHE A 63 6.71 2.35 1.77
CA PHE A 63 8.04 2.62 1.23
C PHE A 63 8.74 1.31 0.83
N ALA A 64 8.67 0.26 1.66
CA ALA A 64 9.23 -1.06 1.34
C ALA A 64 8.51 -1.76 0.16
N VAL A 65 7.19 -1.58 0.03
CA VAL A 65 6.43 -2.01 -1.16
C VAL A 65 6.98 -1.30 -2.40
N GLY A 66 7.16 0.02 -2.32
CA GLY A 66 7.73 0.84 -3.37
C GLY A 66 9.12 0.38 -3.82
N MET A 67 10.01 0.14 -2.85
CA MET A 67 11.35 -0.38 -3.13
C MET A 67 11.31 -1.72 -3.88
N SER A 68 10.29 -2.54 -3.66
CA SER A 68 10.16 -3.86 -4.30
C SER A 68 9.68 -3.78 -5.77
N ILE A 69 9.06 -2.68 -6.20
CA ILE A 69 8.47 -2.53 -7.54
C ILE A 69 9.52 -2.66 -8.65
N PRO A 70 10.65 -1.89 -8.67
CA PRO A 70 11.66 -2.02 -9.72
C PRO A 70 12.24 -3.43 -9.82
N TYR A 71 12.59 -4.04 -8.69
CA TYR A 71 13.12 -5.40 -8.65
C TYR A 71 12.13 -6.44 -9.19
N ALA A 72 10.84 -6.34 -8.84
CA ALA A 72 9.82 -7.25 -9.31
C ALA A 72 9.61 -7.15 -10.83
N ILE A 73 9.59 -5.92 -11.36
CA ILE A 73 9.33 -5.63 -12.77
C ILE A 73 10.57 -5.98 -13.62
N GLU A 74 11.76 -5.51 -13.25
CA GLU A 74 12.99 -5.79 -14.00
C GLU A 74 13.34 -7.28 -13.99
N ARG A 75 13.05 -8.02 -12.91
CA ARG A 75 13.23 -9.48 -12.88
C ARG A 75 12.31 -10.20 -13.87
N ARG A 76 11.11 -9.68 -14.17
CA ARG A 76 10.24 -10.24 -15.20
C ARG A 76 10.79 -9.96 -16.60
N TYR A 77 11.25 -8.75 -16.84
CA TYR A 77 11.89 -8.42 -18.12
C TYR A 77 13.18 -9.19 -18.35
N ALA A 78 14.00 -9.41 -17.32
CA ALA A 78 15.19 -10.24 -17.40
C ALA A 78 14.88 -11.71 -17.74
N LYS A 79 13.67 -12.20 -17.44
CA LYS A 79 13.17 -13.53 -17.82
C LYS A 79 12.52 -13.57 -19.21
N GLY A 80 12.54 -12.45 -19.95
CA GLY A 80 11.96 -12.35 -21.29
C GLY A 80 10.43 -12.18 -21.34
N PHE A 81 9.77 -11.87 -20.22
CA PHE A 81 8.33 -11.57 -20.24
C PHE A 81 8.05 -10.22 -20.92
N SER A 82 6.96 -10.15 -21.68
CA SER A 82 6.54 -8.91 -22.35
C SER A 82 5.97 -7.86 -21.38
N ALA A 83 5.77 -6.63 -21.87
CA ALA A 83 5.16 -5.56 -21.10
C ALA A 83 3.70 -5.87 -20.75
N GLU A 84 2.94 -6.45 -21.67
CA GLU A 84 1.53 -6.84 -21.49
C GLU A 84 1.42 -7.95 -20.45
N SER A 85 2.31 -8.95 -20.51
CA SER A 85 2.38 -10.01 -19.49
C SER A 85 2.68 -9.46 -18.10
N THR A 86 3.55 -8.45 -18.03
CA THR A 86 3.91 -7.79 -16.77
C THR A 86 2.77 -6.93 -16.24
N LEU A 87 2.07 -6.18 -17.10
CA LEU A 87 0.89 -5.41 -16.75
C LEU A 87 -0.25 -6.32 -16.25
N GLY A 88 -0.54 -7.42 -16.95
CA GLY A 88 -1.53 -8.40 -16.51
C GLY A 88 -1.18 -9.02 -15.15
N HIS A 89 0.11 -9.23 -14.87
CA HIS A 89 0.57 -9.69 -13.56
C HIS A 89 0.35 -8.66 -12.46
N ILE A 90 0.64 -7.38 -12.73
CA ILE A 90 0.37 -6.28 -11.78
C ILE A 90 -1.13 -6.16 -11.52
N LEU A 91 -1.96 -6.12 -12.57
CA LEU A 91 -3.41 -6.03 -12.46
C LEU A 91 -4.00 -7.20 -11.66
N SER A 92 -3.53 -8.42 -11.89
CA SER A 92 -3.96 -9.59 -11.12
C SER A 92 -3.62 -9.48 -9.64
N ARG A 93 -2.42 -8.96 -9.30
CA ARG A 93 -2.03 -8.72 -7.91
C ARG A 93 -2.81 -7.59 -7.26
N THR A 94 -3.02 -6.49 -7.97
CA THR A 94 -3.86 -5.38 -7.50
C THR A 94 -5.27 -5.89 -7.24
N PHE A 95 -5.87 -6.60 -8.19
CA PHE A 95 -7.20 -7.18 -8.03
C PHE A 95 -7.30 -8.07 -6.78
N ALA A 96 -6.29 -8.90 -6.51
CA ALA A 96 -6.24 -9.71 -5.30
C ALA A 96 -6.30 -8.85 -4.02
N LEU A 97 -5.48 -7.80 -3.95
CA LEU A 97 -5.44 -6.89 -2.79
C LEU A 97 -6.75 -6.11 -2.63
N LEU A 98 -7.36 -5.68 -3.74
CA LEU A 98 -8.64 -4.97 -3.71
C LEU A 98 -9.78 -5.87 -3.23
N VAL A 99 -9.86 -7.10 -3.73
CA VAL A 99 -10.88 -8.06 -3.27
C VAL A 99 -10.65 -8.40 -1.80
N MET A 100 -9.41 -8.74 -1.40
CA MET A 100 -9.12 -9.03 0.01
C MET A 100 -9.45 -7.84 0.92
N GLY A 101 -9.09 -6.62 0.49
CA GLY A 101 -9.42 -5.39 1.21
C GLY A 101 -10.92 -5.17 1.34
N ALA A 102 -11.69 -5.39 0.27
CA ALA A 102 -13.15 -5.30 0.29
C ALA A 102 -13.77 -6.22 1.34
N PHE A 103 -13.40 -7.50 1.34
CA PHE A 103 -13.94 -8.48 2.28
C PHE A 103 -13.56 -8.18 3.74
N ILE A 104 -12.30 -7.83 4.00
CA ILE A 104 -11.83 -7.48 5.35
C ILE A 104 -12.59 -6.25 5.87
N THR A 105 -12.66 -5.18 5.08
CA THR A 105 -13.33 -3.93 5.48
C THR A 105 -14.83 -4.12 5.67
N ASN A 106 -15.49 -4.92 4.83
CA ASN A 106 -16.90 -5.24 5.05
C ASN A 106 -17.09 -5.96 6.40
N SER A 107 -16.18 -6.86 6.76
CA SER A 107 -16.26 -7.58 8.04
C SER A 107 -16.12 -6.68 9.28
N GLU A 108 -15.46 -5.52 9.15
CA GLU A 108 -15.31 -4.54 10.22
C GLU A 108 -16.64 -3.86 10.59
N PHE A 109 -17.58 -3.75 9.64
CA PHE A 109 -18.95 -3.27 9.91
C PHE A 109 -19.80 -4.28 10.71
N ARG A 110 -19.23 -5.44 11.06
CA ARG A 110 -19.89 -6.57 11.72
C ARG A 110 -21.01 -7.15 10.87
N LEU A 111 -21.49 -8.33 11.30
CA LEU A 111 -22.55 -9.05 10.63
C LEU A 111 -23.88 -8.83 11.35
N SER A 112 -24.97 -8.71 10.58
CA SER A 112 -26.32 -8.69 11.13
C SER A 112 -26.60 -10.00 11.89
N PRO A 113 -27.34 -9.96 13.02
CA PRO A 113 -27.82 -11.18 13.69
C PRO A 113 -28.66 -12.10 12.81
N GLU A 114 -29.27 -11.56 11.74
CA GLU A 114 -30.10 -12.30 10.79
C GLU A 114 -29.28 -13.03 9.71
N ALA A 115 -27.97 -12.83 9.67
CA ALA A 115 -27.12 -13.47 8.67
C ALA A 115 -27.02 -14.99 8.90
N PRO A 116 -26.78 -15.79 7.85
CA PRO A 116 -26.84 -17.26 7.93
C PRO A 116 -25.76 -17.90 8.81
N TYR A 117 -24.76 -17.15 9.25
CA TYR A 117 -23.59 -17.64 9.98
C TYR A 117 -23.05 -16.54 10.91
N PRO A 118 -22.33 -16.89 11.99
CA PRO A 118 -21.68 -15.91 12.86
C PRO A 118 -20.41 -15.32 12.21
N ILE A 119 -19.93 -14.19 12.73
CA ILE A 119 -18.75 -13.47 12.21
C ILE A 119 -17.47 -14.33 12.20
N GLY A 120 -17.28 -15.22 13.17
CA GLY A 120 -16.13 -16.12 13.20
C GLY A 120 -16.12 -17.11 12.03
N VAL A 121 -17.30 -17.61 11.63
CA VAL A 121 -17.46 -18.48 10.45
C VAL A 121 -17.23 -17.68 9.17
N TYR A 122 -17.70 -16.43 9.11
CA TYR A 122 -17.39 -15.54 7.99
C TYR A 122 -15.87 -15.41 7.79
N TRP A 123 -15.11 -15.09 8.84
CA TRP A 123 -13.66 -14.96 8.76
C TRP A 123 -12.96 -16.25 8.36
N PHE A 124 -13.41 -17.40 8.89
CA PHE A 124 -12.87 -18.70 8.55
C PHE A 124 -13.10 -19.06 7.07
N LEU A 125 -14.34 -18.90 6.59
CA LEU A 125 -14.70 -19.13 5.18
C LEU A 125 -13.99 -18.15 4.25
N MET A 126 -13.87 -16.88 4.65
CA MET A 126 -13.14 -15.86 3.91
C MET A 126 -11.66 -16.25 3.76
N ALA A 127 -11.01 -16.69 4.83
CA ALA A 127 -9.62 -17.15 4.79
C ALA A 127 -9.45 -18.38 3.88
N ILE A 128 -10.36 -19.37 3.97
CA ILE A 128 -10.37 -20.53 3.05
C ILE A 128 -10.57 -20.08 1.60
N GLY A 129 -11.48 -19.14 1.35
CA GLY A 129 -11.72 -18.57 0.03
C GLY A 129 -10.47 -17.92 -0.54
N PHE A 130 -9.81 -17.06 0.23
CA PHE A 130 -8.56 -16.40 -0.17
C PHE A 130 -7.44 -17.38 -0.48
N ILE A 131 -7.21 -18.35 0.41
CA ILE A 131 -6.20 -19.40 0.21
C ILE A 131 -6.56 -20.21 -1.04
N GLY A 132 -7.82 -20.63 -1.20
CA GLY A 132 -8.27 -21.40 -2.36
C GLY A 132 -8.01 -20.69 -3.69
N VAL A 133 -8.23 -19.37 -3.77
CA VAL A 133 -8.06 -18.61 -5.01
C VAL A 133 -6.60 -18.24 -5.28
N TRP A 134 -5.90 -17.70 -4.28
CA TRP A 134 -4.60 -17.05 -4.45
C TRP A 134 -3.39 -17.85 -3.93
N ASN A 135 -3.58 -19.06 -3.41
CA ASN A 135 -2.45 -19.90 -3.02
C ASN A 135 -1.57 -20.28 -4.23
N GLN A 136 -0.27 -20.41 -3.98
CA GLN A 136 0.71 -20.84 -4.96
C GLN A 136 0.74 -22.37 -5.05
N TYR A 137 -0.16 -22.93 -5.85
CA TYR A 137 -0.19 -24.38 -6.09
C TYR A 137 1.07 -24.86 -6.84
N PRO A 138 1.62 -26.03 -6.47
CA PRO A 138 2.77 -26.62 -7.16
C PRO A 138 2.40 -26.99 -8.61
N LYS A 139 3.42 -27.19 -9.45
CA LYS A 139 3.21 -27.68 -10.82
C LYS A 139 2.51 -29.05 -10.76
N PRO A 140 1.34 -29.24 -11.39
CA PRO A 140 0.62 -30.49 -11.32
C PRO A 140 1.39 -31.61 -12.04
N ALA A 141 1.60 -32.73 -11.37
CA ALA A 141 2.27 -33.91 -11.90
C ALA A 141 1.32 -34.79 -12.74
N SER A 142 0.00 -34.66 -12.55
CA SER A 142 -1.02 -35.43 -13.28
C SER A 142 -2.24 -34.58 -13.67
N GLY A 143 -3.03 -35.09 -14.62
CA GLY A 143 -4.30 -34.46 -15.02
C GLY A 143 -5.29 -34.33 -13.86
N THR A 144 -5.34 -35.32 -12.97
CA THR A 144 -6.16 -35.31 -11.75
C THR A 144 -5.75 -34.18 -10.80
N GLN A 145 -4.43 -33.98 -10.59
CA GLN A 145 -3.94 -32.87 -9.75
C GLN A 145 -4.26 -31.50 -10.37
N LYS A 146 -4.16 -31.37 -11.69
CA LYS A 146 -4.54 -30.13 -12.39
C LYS A 146 -6.03 -29.80 -12.18
N ASN A 147 -6.90 -30.80 -12.26
CA ASN A 147 -8.33 -30.65 -12.03
C ASN A 147 -8.63 -30.34 -10.55
N LEU A 148 -7.92 -30.98 -9.61
CA LEU A 148 -8.05 -30.71 -8.18
C LEU A 148 -7.68 -29.26 -7.83
N PHE A 149 -6.54 -28.75 -8.32
CA PHE A 149 -6.15 -27.35 -8.07
C PHE A 149 -7.12 -26.36 -8.70
N ARG A 150 -7.70 -26.71 -9.86
CA ARG A 150 -8.77 -25.90 -10.46
C ARG A 150 -10.04 -25.94 -9.60
N ALA A 151 -10.40 -27.09 -9.07
CA ALA A 151 -11.54 -27.23 -8.17
C ALA A 151 -11.37 -26.37 -6.91
N PHE A 152 -10.20 -26.37 -6.26
CA PHE A 152 -9.93 -25.50 -5.12
C PHE A 152 -10.10 -24.01 -5.43
N LYS A 153 -9.65 -23.55 -6.60
CA LYS A 153 -9.86 -22.17 -7.03
C LYS A 153 -11.34 -21.86 -7.25
N ILE A 154 -12.07 -22.75 -7.93
CA ILE A 154 -13.51 -22.58 -8.18
C ILE A 154 -14.27 -22.55 -6.86
N ILE A 155 -14.02 -23.50 -5.96
CA ILE A 155 -14.63 -23.55 -4.63
C ILE A 155 -14.30 -22.27 -3.86
N GLY A 156 -13.05 -21.81 -3.89
CA GLY A 156 -12.66 -20.56 -3.25
C GLY A 156 -13.45 -19.35 -3.79
N VAL A 157 -13.61 -19.24 -5.10
CA VAL A 157 -14.44 -18.18 -5.71
C VAL A 157 -15.91 -18.32 -5.28
N LEU A 158 -16.48 -19.53 -5.31
CA LEU A 158 -17.87 -19.77 -4.92
C LEU A 158 -18.11 -19.42 -3.44
N VAL A 159 -17.18 -19.74 -2.55
CA VAL A 159 -17.23 -19.35 -1.13
C VAL A 159 -17.21 -17.84 -1.00
N LEU A 160 -16.30 -17.14 -1.69
CA LEU A 160 -16.25 -15.68 -1.64
C LEU A 160 -17.53 -15.04 -2.17
N LEU A 161 -18.07 -15.54 -3.29
CA LEU A 161 -19.34 -15.05 -3.83
C LEU A 161 -20.50 -15.30 -2.85
N TYR A 162 -20.58 -16.49 -2.26
CA TYR A 162 -21.57 -16.80 -1.24
C TYR A 162 -21.51 -15.80 -0.08
N LEU A 163 -20.31 -15.53 0.45
CA LEU A 163 -20.10 -14.55 1.51
C LEU A 163 -20.51 -13.14 1.08
N ALA A 164 -20.14 -12.70 -0.12
CA ALA A 164 -20.49 -11.37 -0.63
C ALA A 164 -22.02 -11.19 -0.78
N PHE A 165 -22.73 -12.20 -1.31
CA PHE A 165 -24.18 -12.11 -1.49
C PHE A 165 -24.96 -12.18 -0.18
N THR A 166 -24.51 -13.00 0.76
CA THR A 166 -25.16 -13.21 2.05
C THR A 166 -24.78 -12.18 3.10
N PHE A 167 -23.73 -11.39 2.88
CA PHE A 167 -23.30 -10.36 3.80
C PHE A 167 -24.38 -9.29 3.99
N ARG A 168 -24.74 -9.04 5.24
CA ARG A 168 -25.59 -7.94 5.69
C ARG A 168 -25.00 -7.37 6.95
N ASN A 169 -24.87 -6.04 7.02
CA ASN A 169 -24.48 -5.37 8.25
C ASN A 169 -25.72 -5.10 9.14
N PRO A 170 -25.54 -4.80 10.44
CA PRO A 170 -26.66 -4.50 11.35
C PRO A 170 -27.52 -3.29 10.94
N GLN A 171 -27.00 -2.40 10.08
CA GLN A 171 -27.67 -1.21 9.58
C GLN A 171 -28.42 -1.45 8.26
N GLY A 172 -28.56 -2.71 7.82
CA GLY A 172 -29.24 -3.09 6.58
C GLY A 172 -28.43 -2.90 5.29
N GLY A 173 -27.16 -2.48 5.42
CA GLY A 173 -26.21 -2.36 4.32
C GLY A 173 -25.79 -3.72 3.76
N VAL A 174 -25.59 -3.73 2.44
CA VAL A 174 -25.11 -4.90 1.68
C VAL A 174 -23.61 -4.82 1.46
N PHE A 175 -23.01 -5.89 0.95
CA PHE A 175 -21.58 -5.91 0.61
C PHE A 175 -21.21 -4.78 -0.35
N GLY A 176 -20.29 -3.92 0.08
CA GLY A 176 -19.84 -2.76 -0.67
C GLY A 176 -18.39 -2.86 -1.13
N ALA A 177 -17.99 -2.03 -2.08
CA ALA A 177 -16.60 -1.91 -2.53
C ALA A 177 -15.77 -1.02 -1.59
N TYR A 178 -15.71 -1.37 -0.30
CA TYR A 178 -14.93 -0.64 0.70
C TYR A 178 -13.50 -1.18 0.75
N TRP A 179 -12.54 -0.50 0.15
CA TRP A 179 -11.20 -1.05 -0.05
C TRP A 179 -10.36 -1.19 1.22
N GLY A 180 -10.58 -0.32 2.20
CA GLY A 180 -9.79 -0.25 3.43
C GLY A 180 -8.29 -0.05 3.17
N ILE A 181 -7.49 -0.24 4.22
CA ILE A 181 -6.03 -0.05 4.16
C ILE A 181 -5.39 -1.00 3.12
N LEU A 182 -5.82 -2.26 3.09
CA LEU A 182 -5.25 -3.27 2.19
C LEU A 182 -5.54 -2.96 0.72
N GLY A 183 -6.74 -2.50 0.40
CA GLY A 183 -7.07 -2.08 -0.96
C GLY A 183 -6.39 -0.77 -1.35
N SER A 184 -6.21 0.17 -0.43
CA SER A 184 -5.40 1.39 -0.67
C SER A 184 -3.94 1.07 -1.01
N ILE A 185 -3.34 0.05 -0.36
CA ILE A 185 -2.02 -0.47 -0.78
C ILE A 185 -2.08 -0.99 -2.22
N GLY A 186 -3.14 -1.72 -2.58
CA GLY A 186 -3.35 -2.26 -3.93
C GLY A 186 -3.41 -1.19 -5.02
N TRP A 187 -4.18 -0.13 -4.78
CA TRP A 187 -4.29 1.05 -5.68
C TRP A 187 -2.97 1.79 -5.79
N THR A 188 -2.32 2.06 -4.66
CA THR A 188 -1.02 2.75 -4.60
C THR A 188 0.05 1.97 -5.38
N TYR A 189 0.10 0.66 -5.18
CA TYR A 189 0.96 -0.25 -5.93
C TYR A 189 0.68 -0.18 -7.43
N LEU A 190 -0.60 -0.22 -7.84
CA LEU A 190 -0.98 -0.13 -9.25
C LEU A 190 -0.47 1.15 -9.89
N VAL A 191 -0.76 2.31 -9.28
CA VAL A 191 -0.36 3.62 -9.78
C VAL A 191 1.16 3.70 -9.93
N CYS A 192 1.91 3.36 -8.88
CA CYS A 192 3.37 3.44 -8.92
C CYS A 192 4.00 2.44 -9.90
N ALA A 193 3.46 1.21 -9.98
CA ALA A 193 3.96 0.19 -10.88
C ALA A 193 3.70 0.53 -12.36
N VAL A 194 2.53 1.09 -12.67
CA VAL A 194 2.21 1.56 -14.02
C VAL A 194 3.10 2.72 -14.42
N ILE A 195 3.28 3.72 -13.54
CA ILE A 195 4.24 4.81 -13.79
C ILE A 195 5.64 4.24 -14.07
N TYR A 196 6.11 3.29 -13.25
CA TYR A 196 7.41 2.66 -13.45
C TYR A 196 7.52 1.87 -14.76
N ILE A 197 6.46 1.20 -15.24
CA ILE A 197 6.47 0.52 -16.55
C ILE A 197 6.81 1.50 -17.68
N PHE A 198 6.22 2.69 -17.66
CA PHE A 198 6.41 3.70 -18.69
C PHE A 198 7.71 4.49 -18.51
N SER A 199 8.04 4.88 -17.29
CA SER A 199 9.24 5.67 -17.00
C SER A 199 10.51 4.83 -17.01
N ARG A 200 10.42 3.56 -16.60
CA ARG A 200 11.56 2.69 -16.25
C ARG A 200 12.48 3.36 -15.22
N ASP A 201 13.79 3.21 -15.38
CA ASP A 201 14.82 3.81 -14.51
C ASP A 201 15.07 5.30 -14.79
N ARG A 202 14.27 5.95 -15.65
CA ARG A 202 14.44 7.36 -16.02
C ARG A 202 13.90 8.27 -14.92
N LEU A 203 14.80 8.70 -14.02
CA LEU A 203 14.49 9.61 -12.91
C LEU A 203 13.83 10.93 -13.34
N GLN A 204 14.08 11.39 -14.57
CA GLN A 204 13.45 12.60 -15.12
C GLN A 204 11.92 12.54 -15.16
N TYR A 205 11.32 11.35 -15.18
CA TYR A 205 9.86 11.19 -15.12
C TYR A 205 9.37 10.80 -13.72
N LEU A 206 10.19 10.05 -12.97
CA LEU A 206 9.84 9.59 -11.63
C LEU A 206 9.87 10.70 -10.58
N LEU A 207 10.85 11.61 -10.66
CA LEU A 207 10.97 12.73 -9.72
C LEU A 207 9.80 13.72 -9.85
N PRO A 208 9.37 14.14 -11.06
CA PRO A 208 8.16 14.94 -11.21
C PRO A 208 6.90 14.21 -10.75
N ALA A 209 6.76 12.91 -11.04
CA ALA A 209 5.61 12.12 -10.56
C ALA A 209 5.55 12.07 -9.02
N TRP A 210 6.70 11.87 -8.37
CA TRP A 210 6.80 11.91 -6.91
C TRP A 210 6.50 13.31 -6.35
N GLY A 211 7.05 14.35 -6.96
CA GLY A 211 6.75 15.75 -6.61
C GLY A 211 5.27 16.09 -6.76
N ALA A 212 4.59 15.56 -7.78
CA ALA A 212 3.15 15.72 -7.96
C ALA A 212 2.36 15.06 -6.82
N PHE A 213 2.74 13.86 -6.35
CA PHE A 213 2.09 13.24 -5.20
C PHE A 213 2.30 14.02 -3.90
N ILE A 214 3.51 14.53 -3.67
CA ILE A 214 3.79 15.42 -2.53
C ILE A 214 2.95 16.69 -2.62
N LEU A 215 2.87 17.30 -3.81
CA LEU A 215 2.09 18.51 -4.00
C LEU A 215 0.60 18.27 -3.77
N ILE A 216 0.04 17.16 -4.25
CA ILE A 216 -1.35 16.75 -3.94
C ILE A 216 -1.54 16.63 -2.43
N CYS A 217 -0.56 16.06 -1.71
CA CYS A 217 -0.62 15.94 -0.25
C CYS A 217 -0.61 17.29 0.45
N LEU A 218 0.33 18.16 0.12
CA LEU A 218 0.43 19.48 0.75
C LEU A 218 -0.80 20.34 0.45
N LEU A 219 -1.31 20.27 -0.78
CA LEU A 219 -2.46 21.09 -1.19
C LEU A 219 -3.81 20.53 -0.72
N GLY A 220 -3.90 19.22 -0.53
CA GLY A 220 -5.12 18.52 -0.10
C GLY A 220 -5.26 18.37 1.41
N THR A 221 -4.17 18.45 2.17
CA THR A 221 -4.19 18.38 3.63
C THR A 221 -4.49 19.76 4.25
N PRO A 222 -5.41 19.84 5.23
CA PRO A 222 -5.73 21.10 5.91
C PRO A 222 -4.54 21.76 6.60
N LEU A 223 -4.45 23.08 6.51
CA LEU A 223 -3.47 23.89 7.24
C LEU A 223 -3.81 23.95 8.73
N ARG A 224 -2.83 24.32 9.57
CA ARG A 224 -3.07 24.68 10.98
C ARG A 224 -4.13 25.78 11.09
N GLU A 225 -4.85 25.82 12.21
CA GLU A 225 -5.88 26.85 12.47
C GLU A 225 -5.35 28.29 12.29
N GLY A 226 -4.10 28.55 12.71
CA GLY A 226 -3.46 29.86 12.56
C GLY A 226 -3.24 30.31 11.10
N PHE A 227 -3.35 29.40 10.13
CA PHE A 227 -3.24 29.66 8.69
C PHE A 227 -4.56 29.46 7.95
N GLY A 228 -5.69 29.37 8.68
CA GLY A 228 -7.04 29.30 8.11
C GLY A 228 -7.75 27.96 8.28
N GLY A 229 -7.08 26.90 8.73
CA GLY A 229 -7.72 25.61 9.05
C GLY A 229 -8.27 24.81 7.87
N GLU A 230 -8.19 25.35 6.65
CA GLU A 230 -8.67 24.72 5.43
C GLU A 230 -7.51 24.25 4.54
N ALA A 231 -7.79 23.31 3.63
CA ALA A 231 -6.85 22.90 2.61
C ALA A 231 -6.69 24.01 1.56
N ILE A 232 -5.49 24.18 1.02
CA ILE A 232 -5.21 25.20 -0.02
C ILE A 232 -6.07 24.95 -1.27
N LEU A 233 -6.34 23.68 -1.60
CA LEU A 233 -7.26 23.28 -2.66
C LEU A 233 -8.60 22.76 -2.09
N ALA A 234 -9.25 23.56 -1.24
CA ALA A 234 -10.63 23.35 -0.79
C ALA A 234 -11.64 23.64 -1.92
N PHE A 235 -11.61 22.85 -2.99
CA PHE A 235 -12.63 22.92 -4.04
C PHE A 235 -13.98 22.39 -3.54
N PRO A 236 -15.11 22.95 -3.99
CA PRO A 236 -16.45 22.44 -3.68
C PRO A 236 -16.55 20.94 -3.99
N GLU A 237 -17.30 20.19 -3.18
CA GLU A 237 -17.51 18.75 -3.39
C GLU A 237 -17.96 18.46 -4.84
N ARG A 238 -17.45 17.36 -5.41
CA ARG A 238 -17.75 16.88 -6.78
C ARG A 238 -17.06 17.66 -7.92
N ASN A 239 -15.81 18.05 -7.74
CA ASN A 239 -14.98 18.57 -8.83
C ASN A 239 -14.20 17.48 -9.58
N PHE A 240 -13.74 17.78 -10.81
CA PHE A 240 -12.96 16.85 -11.64
C PHE A 240 -11.69 16.33 -10.94
N TYR A 241 -11.02 17.18 -10.17
CA TYR A 241 -9.81 16.84 -9.43
C TYR A 241 -10.07 15.75 -8.37
N GLN A 242 -11.06 15.95 -7.50
CA GLN A 242 -11.52 14.95 -6.53
C GLN A 242 -12.03 13.69 -7.21
N GLY A 243 -12.75 13.82 -8.34
CA GLY A 243 -13.18 12.67 -9.14
C GLY A 243 -12.01 11.82 -9.63
N MET A 244 -10.96 12.44 -10.18
CA MET A 244 -9.77 11.73 -10.66
C MET A 244 -8.99 11.07 -9.51
N LEU A 245 -8.81 11.77 -8.39
CA LEU A 245 -8.15 11.21 -7.20
C LEU A 245 -8.95 10.05 -6.60
N SER A 246 -10.27 10.14 -6.62
CA SER A 246 -11.18 9.09 -6.15
C SER A 246 -11.14 7.86 -7.05
N ILE A 247 -11.11 8.02 -8.38
CA ILE A 247 -11.04 6.88 -9.31
C ILE A 247 -9.80 6.03 -9.05
N LEU A 248 -8.65 6.66 -8.87
CA LEU A 248 -7.38 5.98 -8.62
C LEU A 248 -7.10 5.71 -7.13
N HIS A 249 -8.03 6.07 -6.24
CA HIS A 249 -7.89 5.99 -4.78
C HIS A 249 -6.54 6.55 -4.29
N ILE A 250 -6.13 7.67 -4.86
CA ILE A 250 -4.87 8.36 -4.52
C ILE A 250 -5.01 9.03 -3.14
N GLY A 251 -6.23 9.28 -2.68
CA GLY A 251 -6.51 9.95 -1.40
C GLY A 251 -5.90 11.36 -1.40
N ASN A 252 -5.28 11.75 -0.29
CA ASN A 252 -4.47 12.97 -0.23
C ASN A 252 -3.11 12.82 -0.96
N GLY A 253 -2.76 11.67 -1.54
CA GLY A 253 -1.51 11.49 -2.26
C GLY A 253 -0.31 11.08 -1.39
N ALA A 254 -0.46 11.02 -0.07
CA ALA A 254 0.60 10.58 0.85
C ALA A 254 1.05 9.13 0.56
N LEU A 255 0.10 8.22 0.37
CA LEU A 255 0.40 6.79 0.11
C LEU A 255 1.27 6.60 -1.15
N PRO A 256 0.87 7.10 -2.34
CA PRO A 256 1.71 7.03 -3.52
C PRO A 256 3.00 7.85 -3.41
N ALA A 257 3.06 8.93 -2.63
CA ALA A 257 4.32 9.61 -2.35
C ALA A 257 5.32 8.70 -1.63
N PHE A 258 4.91 7.98 -0.57
CA PHE A 258 5.78 7.04 0.13
C PHE A 258 6.21 5.87 -0.76
N THR A 259 5.28 5.27 -1.50
CA THR A 259 5.60 4.17 -2.41
C THR A 259 6.52 4.61 -3.54
N MET A 260 6.27 5.77 -4.17
CA MET A 260 7.15 6.30 -5.22
C MET A 260 8.54 6.70 -4.68
N GLY A 261 8.62 7.20 -3.45
CA GLY A 261 9.90 7.43 -2.77
C GLY A 261 10.73 6.15 -2.66
N GLY A 262 10.09 5.03 -2.30
CA GLY A 262 10.73 3.71 -2.28
C GLY A 262 11.20 3.26 -3.67
N VAL A 263 10.39 3.48 -4.72
CA VAL A 263 10.77 3.19 -6.12
C VAL A 263 12.05 3.95 -6.49
N ILE A 264 12.09 5.26 -6.22
CA ILE A 264 13.23 6.12 -6.51
C ILE A 264 14.47 5.66 -5.75
N LEU A 265 14.34 5.31 -4.46
CA LEU A 265 15.47 4.84 -3.67
C LEU A 265 16.07 3.55 -4.24
N SER A 266 15.24 2.60 -4.66
CA SER A 266 15.72 1.36 -5.29
C SER A 266 16.49 1.64 -6.59
N ILE A 267 16.02 2.60 -7.40
CA ILE A 267 16.68 2.98 -8.65
C ILE A 267 18.02 3.67 -8.37
N LEU A 268 18.06 4.59 -7.41
CA LEU A 268 19.29 5.27 -6.99
C LEU A 268 20.29 4.26 -6.43
N SER A 269 19.83 3.34 -5.58
CA SER A 269 20.66 2.28 -5.00
C SER A 269 21.26 1.37 -6.07
N ALA A 270 20.48 1.00 -7.09
CA ALA A 270 20.98 0.22 -8.21
C ALA A 270 21.95 1.00 -9.11
N ARG A 271 21.64 2.28 -9.39
CA ARG A 271 22.48 3.16 -10.22
C ARG A 271 23.84 3.42 -9.59
N TYR A 272 23.89 3.54 -8.27
CA TYR A 272 25.12 3.81 -7.52
C TYR A 272 25.67 2.58 -6.79
N ALA A 273 25.26 1.37 -7.19
CA ALA A 273 25.69 0.12 -6.57
C ALA A 273 27.23 -0.02 -6.54
N GLY A 274 27.91 0.42 -7.60
CA GLY A 274 29.37 0.39 -7.72
C GLY A 274 30.13 1.49 -6.96
N LYS A 275 29.45 2.41 -6.26
CA LYS A 275 30.12 3.40 -5.39
C LYS A 275 30.48 2.78 -4.04
N GLY A 276 31.52 3.30 -3.40
CA GLY A 276 31.92 2.86 -2.05
C GLY A 276 30.84 3.15 -1.00
N ASP A 277 30.80 2.35 0.05
CA ASP A 277 29.72 2.43 1.05
C ASP A 277 29.71 3.74 1.82
N GLY A 278 30.87 4.34 2.09
CA GLY A 278 30.97 5.68 2.67
C GLY A 278 30.33 6.77 1.80
N TRP A 279 30.43 6.66 0.46
CA TRP A 279 29.77 7.58 -0.45
C TRP A 279 28.25 7.40 -0.42
N LYS A 280 27.77 6.15 -0.39
CA LYS A 280 26.34 5.83 -0.31
C LYS A 280 25.74 6.35 1.01
N LEU A 281 26.41 6.08 2.13
CA LEU A 281 25.98 6.52 3.46
C LEU A 281 25.93 8.04 3.55
N ARG A 282 26.99 8.74 3.13
CA ARG A 282 27.05 10.21 3.18
C ARG A 282 25.93 10.85 2.36
N ASN A 283 25.72 10.41 1.12
CA ASN A 283 24.67 11.01 0.29
C ASN A 283 23.27 10.62 0.77
N GLY A 284 23.07 9.37 1.22
CA GLY A 284 21.82 8.95 1.84
C GLY A 284 21.46 9.80 3.06
N LEU A 285 22.43 10.02 3.95
CA LEU A 285 22.27 10.89 5.12
C LEU A 285 22.00 12.35 4.71
N THR A 286 22.72 12.85 3.70
CA THR A 286 22.50 14.22 3.19
C THR A 286 21.06 14.40 2.68
N VAL A 287 20.57 13.45 1.88
CA VAL A 287 19.17 13.48 1.40
C VAL A 287 18.19 13.37 2.56
N ALA A 288 18.43 12.49 3.54
CA ALA A 288 17.58 12.35 4.71
C ALA A 288 17.51 13.65 5.54
N VAL A 289 18.65 14.31 5.75
CA VAL A 289 18.72 15.60 6.45
C VAL A 289 17.98 16.69 5.66
N LEU A 290 18.14 16.75 4.34
CA LEU A 290 17.42 17.71 3.50
C LEU A 290 15.90 17.49 3.58
N LEU A 291 15.43 16.24 3.50
CA LEU A 291 14.00 15.92 3.64
C LEU A 291 13.48 16.23 5.04
N LEU A 292 14.29 16.01 6.08
CA LEU A 292 13.94 16.37 7.45
C LEU A 292 13.81 17.89 7.60
N LEU A 293 14.73 18.68 7.04
CA LEU A 293 14.66 20.14 7.06
C LEU A 293 13.44 20.67 6.31
N VAL A 294 13.12 20.08 5.14
CA VAL A 294 11.88 20.39 4.42
C VAL A 294 10.67 20.04 5.28
N GLY A 295 10.67 18.87 5.93
CA GLY A 295 9.62 18.44 6.86
C GLY A 295 9.39 19.42 8.01
N ILE A 296 10.47 19.85 8.68
CA ILE A 296 10.44 20.87 9.73
C ILE A 296 9.90 22.20 9.20
N GLY A 297 10.31 22.60 8.00
CA GLY A 297 9.79 23.80 7.34
C GLY A 297 8.29 23.73 7.04
N THR A 298 7.82 22.60 6.51
CA THR A 298 6.40 22.37 6.23
C THR A 298 5.56 22.22 7.50
N HIS A 299 6.13 21.71 8.59
CA HIS A 299 5.46 21.58 9.88
C HIS A 299 4.98 22.91 10.44
N HIS A 300 5.59 24.02 10.03
CA HIS A 300 5.11 25.35 10.40
C HIS A 300 3.68 25.61 9.90
N PHE A 301 3.31 25.05 8.76
CA PHE A 301 2.02 25.27 8.09
C PHE A 301 1.03 24.13 8.32
N TRP A 302 1.50 22.88 8.37
CA TRP A 302 0.69 21.67 8.56
C TRP A 302 1.02 20.99 9.89
N ILE A 303 0.03 20.37 10.52
CA ILE A 303 0.26 19.50 11.69
C ILE A 303 0.84 18.17 11.24
N VAL A 304 1.57 17.51 12.12
CA VAL A 304 1.90 16.10 11.96
C VAL A 304 0.74 15.29 12.52
N ALA A 305 -0.10 14.75 11.66
CA ALA A 305 -1.18 13.85 12.09
C ALA A 305 -1.49 12.82 11.01
N LYS A 306 -1.75 11.57 11.41
CA LYS A 306 -2.31 10.55 10.53
C LYS A 306 -3.83 10.66 10.42
N MET A 307 -4.50 11.13 11.47
CA MET A 307 -5.94 11.28 11.57
C MET A 307 -6.30 12.77 11.68
N GLY A 308 -6.99 13.31 10.68
CA GLY A 308 -7.37 14.73 10.64
C GLY A 308 -6.90 15.52 9.42
N GLY A 309 -6.25 14.89 8.43
CA GLY A 309 -5.85 15.52 7.17
C GLY A 309 -5.29 14.57 6.12
#